data_AF-A0A9E2FCU5-F1
#
_entry.id   AF-A0A9E2FCU5-F1
#
_cell.length_a   1.000
_cell.length_b   1.000
_cell.length_c   1.000
_cell.angle_alpha   90.00
_cell.angle_beta   90.00
_cell.angle_gamma   90.00
#
_symmetry.space_group_name_H-M   'P 1'
#
loop_
_entity.id
_entity.type
_entity.pdbx_description
1 polymer ?
#
loop_
_entity_poly.entity_id
_entity_poly.type
_entity_poly.pdbx_seq_one_letter_code
_entity_poly.pdbx_strand_id
1 'polypeptide(L)'
;MNELLTKSLSEFEAGRIDMDALIALWRRHGCDDTAIPEKWRTVLDGLLMRLESARLFSQDSCSFSRSELLATMREWLVRVQQQMQQQQ
;
A
#
# COMPACT_ATOMS: atom_id res chain seq x y z
N MET A 1 -7.06 8.15 -8.79
CA MET A 1 -5.95 7.67 -7.94
C MET A 1 -6.37 6.47 -7.11
N ASN A 2 -7.47 6.60 -6.34
CA ASN A 2 -7.92 5.59 -5.40
C ASN A 2 -8.19 4.20 -6.02
N GLU A 3 -8.88 4.17 -7.17
CA GLU A 3 -9.15 2.92 -7.91
C GLU A 3 -7.88 2.21 -8.41
N LEU A 4 -6.83 2.97 -8.77
CA LEU A 4 -5.54 2.39 -9.20
C LEU A 4 -4.87 1.65 -8.04
N LEU A 5 -4.88 2.23 -6.84
CA LEU A 5 -4.32 1.61 -5.63
C LEU A 5 -5.09 0.34 -5.28
N THR A 6 -6.43 0.38 -5.28
CA THR A 6 -7.27 -0.80 -5.04
C THR A 6 -7.03 -1.91 -6.07
N LYS A 7 -6.94 -1.54 -7.35
CA LYS A 7 -6.66 -2.49 -8.43
C LYS A 7 -5.29 -3.13 -8.25
N SER A 8 -4.25 -2.35 -7.96
CA SER A 8 -2.89 -2.87 -7.80
C SER A 8 -2.77 -3.91 -6.68
N LEU A 9 -3.46 -3.75 -5.54
CA LEU A 9 -3.51 -4.78 -4.49
C LEU A 9 -4.14 -6.08 -5.02
N SER A 10 -5.23 -5.96 -5.78
CA SER A 10 -5.92 -7.12 -6.35
C SER A 10 -5.07 -7.83 -7.40
N GLU A 11 -4.35 -7.07 -8.24
CA GLU A 11 -3.41 -7.63 -9.23
C GLU A 11 -2.20 -8.30 -8.54
N PHE A 12 -1.73 -7.76 -7.41
CA PHE A 12 -0.66 -8.36 -6.60
C PHE A 12 -1.11 -9.69 -5.97
N GLU A 13 -2.31 -9.72 -5.37
CA GLU A 13 -2.90 -10.96 -4.82
C GLU A 13 -3.15 -12.01 -5.90
N ALA A 14 -3.51 -11.58 -7.11
CA ALA A 14 -3.65 -12.46 -8.27
C ALA A 14 -2.30 -12.91 -8.87
N GLY A 15 -1.16 -12.47 -8.32
CA GLY A 15 0.18 -12.78 -8.82
C GLY A 15 0.49 -12.18 -10.19
N ARG A 16 -0.25 -11.14 -10.61
CA ARG A 16 -0.05 -10.47 -11.90
C ARG A 16 1.01 -9.38 -11.86
N ILE A 17 1.25 -8.81 -10.67
CA ILE A 17 2.34 -7.89 -10.42
C ILE A 17 3.15 -8.37 -9.21
N ASP A 18 4.45 -8.08 -9.20
CA ASP A 18 5.32 -8.36 -8.08
C ASP A 18 5.31 -7.22 -7.04
N MET A 19 6.05 -7.43 -5.94
CA MET A 19 6.08 -6.50 -4.83
C MET A 19 6.77 -5.18 -5.17
N ASP A 20 7.81 -5.17 -6.01
CA ASP A 20 8.45 -3.93 -6.48
C ASP A 20 7.47 -3.10 -7.31
N ALA A 21 6.75 -3.75 -8.22
CA ALA A 21 5.73 -3.10 -9.04
C ALA A 21 4.62 -2.48 -8.18
N LEU A 22 4.17 -3.19 -7.14
CA LEU A 22 3.20 -2.68 -6.16
C LEU A 22 3.74 -1.44 -5.43
N ILE A 23 4.95 -1.53 -4.86
CA ILE A 23 5.59 -0.43 -4.11
C ILE A 23 5.74 0.81 -5.01
N ALA A 24 6.28 0.64 -6.22
CA ALA A 24 6.52 1.75 -7.15
C ALA A 24 5.21 2.47 -7.52
N LEU A 25 4.14 1.73 -7.77
CA LEU A 25 2.82 2.28 -8.07
C LEU A 25 2.29 3.10 -6.87
N TRP A 26 2.40 2.55 -5.66
CA TRP A 26 1.93 3.22 -4.44
C TRP A 26 2.75 4.45 -4.07
N ARG A 27 4.07 4.43 -4.25
CA ARG A 27 4.95 5.60 -4.08
C ARG A 27 4.54 6.72 -5.04
N ARG A 28 4.41 6.40 -6.33
CA ARG A 28 4.13 7.37 -7.39
C ARG A 28 2.73 7.98 -7.30
N HIS A 29 1.74 7.19 -6.88
CA HIS A 29 0.34 7.59 -6.92
C HIS A 29 -0.26 7.89 -5.55
N GLY A 30 0.23 7.27 -4.47
CA GLY A 30 -0.30 7.48 -3.12
C GLY A 30 0.40 8.61 -2.37
N CYS A 31 1.72 8.74 -2.49
CA CYS A 31 2.48 9.77 -1.75
C CYS A 31 2.33 11.18 -2.34
N ASP A 32 2.15 11.29 -3.66
CA ASP A 32 2.00 12.58 -4.34
C ASP A 32 0.53 13.04 -4.47
N ASP A 33 -0.43 12.27 -3.93
CA ASP A 33 -1.84 12.64 -3.99
C ASP A 33 -2.17 13.74 -2.96
N THR A 34 -2.43 14.94 -3.46
CA THR A 34 -2.85 16.08 -2.65
C THR A 34 -4.24 15.92 -2.04
N ALA A 35 -5.08 15.02 -2.59
CA ALA A 35 -6.37 14.70 -2.00
C ALA A 35 -6.17 13.98 -0.65
N ILE A 36 -5.18 13.10 -0.55
CA ILE A 36 -4.93 12.33 0.68
C ILE A 36 -4.37 13.26 1.77
N PRO A 37 -4.98 13.38 2.95
CA PRO A 37 -4.48 14.26 4.01
C PRO A 37 -3.06 13.86 4.44
N GLU A 38 -2.23 14.85 4.81
CA GLU A 38 -0.81 14.65 5.13
C GLU A 38 -0.55 13.55 6.16
N LYS A 39 -1.37 13.50 7.23
CA LYS A 39 -1.30 12.46 8.25
C LYS A 39 -1.36 11.04 7.68
N TRP A 40 -2.15 10.83 6.62
CA TRP A 40 -2.30 9.53 5.97
C TRP A 40 -1.14 9.24 5.02
N ARG A 41 -0.59 10.26 4.36
CA ARG A 41 0.63 10.14 3.54
C ARG A 41 1.85 9.74 4.37
N THR A 42 2.00 10.28 5.58
CA THR A 42 3.07 9.89 6.51
C THR A 42 2.93 8.42 6.94
N VAL A 43 1.71 7.95 7.21
CA VAL A 43 1.47 6.53 7.52
C VAL A 43 1.79 5.65 6.31
N LEU A 44 1.38 6.06 5.12
CA LEU A 44 1.67 5.36 3.87
C LEU A 44 3.18 5.21 3.65
N ASP A 45 3.96 6.27 3.82
CA ASP A 45 5.42 6.23 3.69
C ASP A 45 6.04 5.16 4.61
N GLY A 46 5.61 5.12 5.88
CA GLY A 46 6.07 4.12 6.84
C GLY A 46 5.64 2.69 6.52
N LEU A 47 4.49 2.50 5.87
CA LEU A 47 4.03 1.17 5.41
C LEU A 47 4.88 0.71 4.21
N LEU A 48 5.14 1.60 3.25
CA LEU A 48 5.95 1.29 2.07
C LEU A 48 7.40 0.96 2.45
N MET A 49 8.00 1.69 3.39
CA MET A 49 9.35 1.41 3.90
C MET A 49 9.45 0.00 4.54
N ARG A 50 8.41 -0.41 5.28
CA ARG A 50 8.35 -1.76 5.86
C ARG A 50 8.20 -2.83 4.78
N LEU A 51 7.40 -2.58 3.74
CA LEU A 51 7.23 -3.50 2.61
C LEU A 51 8.52 -3.65 1.80
N GLU A 52 9.21 -2.54 1.53
CA GLU A 52 10.53 -2.50 0.88
C GLU A 52 11.56 -3.32 1.66
N SER A 53 11.55 -3.19 3.00
CA SER A 53 12.41 -3.97 3.88
C SER A 53 12.03 -5.46 3.85
N ALA A 54 10.74 -5.79 3.95
CA ALA A 54 10.25 -7.17 3.92
C ALA A 54 10.60 -7.89 2.62
N ARG A 55 10.73 -7.16 1.51
CA ARG A 55 11.23 -7.69 0.23
C ARG A 55 12.69 -8.15 0.36
N LEU A 56 13.55 -7.34 0.97
CA LEU A 56 14.99 -7.61 1.10
C LEU A 56 15.30 -8.81 2.00
N PHE A 57 14.44 -9.15 2.97
CA PHE A 57 14.65 -10.22 3.94
C PHE A 57 14.00 -11.57 3.58
N SER A 58 13.67 -11.81 2.31
CA SER A 58 12.82 -12.92 1.85
C SER A 58 13.46 -14.32 1.79
N GLN A 59 14.51 -14.63 2.57
CA GLN A 59 15.19 -15.94 2.44
C GLN A 59 14.53 -17.11 3.19
N ASP A 60 13.91 -16.97 4.38
CA ASP A 60 13.34 -18.17 5.04
C ASP A 60 12.11 -18.01 5.96
N SER A 61 11.72 -16.82 6.47
CA SER A 61 10.77 -16.79 7.62
C SER A 61 9.69 -15.69 7.65
N CYS A 62 9.33 -15.04 6.54
CA CYS A 62 8.46 -13.84 6.60
C CYS A 62 7.10 -13.91 5.88
N SER A 63 6.61 -15.10 5.48
CA SER A 63 5.28 -15.23 4.85
C SER A 63 4.16 -14.65 5.74
N PHE A 64 4.29 -14.83 7.06
CA PHE A 64 3.35 -14.28 8.04
C PHE A 64 3.42 -12.75 8.11
N SER A 65 4.61 -12.18 8.33
CA SER A 65 4.76 -10.72 8.41
C SER A 65 4.43 -10.00 7.11
N ARG A 66 4.63 -10.66 5.95
CA ARG A 66 4.25 -10.12 4.64
C ARG A 66 2.73 -10.04 4.48
N SER A 67 2.01 -11.10 4.84
CA SER A 67 0.55 -11.12 4.77
C SER A 67 -0.08 -10.08 5.70
N GLU A 68 0.44 -9.94 6.92
CA GLU A 68 0.00 -8.90 7.88
C GLU A 68 0.27 -7.48 7.37
N LEU A 69 1.43 -7.24 6.73
CA LEU A 69 1.73 -5.94 6.12
C LEU A 69 0.76 -5.60 4.99
N LEU A 70 0.43 -6.57 4.14
CA LEU A 70 -0.55 -6.39 3.05
C LEU A 70 -1.96 -6.14 3.60
N ALA A 71 -2.37 -6.85 4.66
CA ALA A 71 -3.63 -6.60 5.34
C ALA A 71 -3.69 -5.17 5.89
N THR A 72 -2.61 -4.71 6.53
CA THR A 72 -2.48 -3.34 7.04
C THR A 72 -2.58 -2.30 5.91
N MET A 73 -1.97 -2.55 4.75
CA MET A 73 -2.09 -1.66 3.58
C MET A 73 -3.52 -1.59 3.04
N ARG A 74 -4.24 -2.72 3.02
CA ARG A 74 -5.65 -2.76 2.62
C ARG A 74 -6.52 -1.97 3.59
N GLU A 75 -6.31 -2.13 4.89
CA GLU A 75 -7.02 -1.36 5.91
C GLU A 75 -6.75 0.14 5.79
N TRP A 76 -5.48 0.54 5.59
CA TRP A 76 -5.13 1.94 5.35
C TRP A 76 -5.88 2.50 4.15
N LEU A 77 -5.91 1.75 3.05
CA LEU A 77 -6.60 2.18 1.83
C LEU A 77 -8.07 2.44 2.13
N VAL A 78 -8.78 1.46 2.69
CA VAL A 78 -10.22 1.56 3.04
C VAL A 78 -10.49 2.80 3.90
N ARG A 79 -9.68 3.04 4.94
CA ARG A 79 -9.84 4.20 5.83
C ARG A 79 -9.63 5.52 5.08
N VAL A 80 -8.65 5.59 4.19
CA VAL A 80 -8.43 6.77 3.35
C VAL A 80 -9.60 6.98 2.39
N GLN A 81 -10.13 5.93 1.75
CA GLN A 81 -11.30 6.08 0.86
C GLN A 81 -12.51 6.63 1.63
N GLN A 82 -12.79 6.08 2.81
CA GLN A 82 -13.87 6.55 3.68
C GLN A 82 -13.68 8.01 4.09
N GLN A 83 -12.47 8.39 4.49
CA GLN A 83 -12.15 9.77 4.85
C GLN A 83 -12.34 10.73 3.66
N MET A 84 -11.96 10.30 2.45
CA MET A 84 -12.11 11.10 1.23
C MET A 84 -13.57 11.26 0.83
N GLN A 85 -14.38 10.22 0.98
CA GLN A 85 -15.82 10.29 0.77
C GLN A 85 -16.52 11.22 1.76
N GLN A 86 -16.05 11.28 3.02
CA GLN A 86 -16.61 12.20 4.02
C GLN A 86 -16.15 13.66 3.87
N GLN A 87 -15.11 13.92 3.08
CA GLN A 87 -14.61 15.27 2.80
C GLN A 87 -15.16 15.87 1.48
N GLN A 88 -16.01 15.12 0.76
CA GLN A 88 -16.78 15.59 -0.40
C GLN A 88 -18.15 16.10 0.02
#